data_AF-A0A2N5WVU1-F1
#
_entry.id   AF-A0A2N5WVU1-F1
#
_cell.length_a   1.000
_cell.length_b   1.000
_cell.length_c   1.000
_cell.angle_alpha   90.00
_cell.angle_beta   90.00
_cell.angle_gamma   90.00
#
_symmetry.space_group_name_H-M   'P 1'
#
loop_
_entity.id
_entity.type
_entity.pdbx_description
1 polymer ?
#
loop_
_entity_poly.entity_id
_entity_poly.type
_entity_poly.pdbx_seq_one_letter_code
_entity_poly.pdbx_strand_id
1 'polypeptide(L)' 'MRTSTSTTRTTTRTAGTGRGGTAPWRNWAGNVTVRPRRTVAPASAEEVADAVRRAAGEGLRVKAA' A
#
# COMPACT_ATOMS: atom_id res chain seq x y z
N MET A 1 25.08 -3.77 26.42
CA MET A 1 24.29 -2.54 26.63
C MET A 1 24.29 -1.73 25.34
N ARG A 2 23.16 -1.61 24.64
CA ARG A 2 22.97 -0.67 23.52
C ARG A 2 21.58 -0.04 23.70
N THR A 3 21.58 1.26 23.97
CA THR A 3 20.39 2.09 24.19
C THR A 3 19.79 2.47 22.84
N SER A 4 18.57 2.04 22.55
CA SER A 4 17.81 2.48 21.38
C SER A 4 16.89 3.63 21.77
N THR A 5 17.29 4.85 21.44
CA THR A 5 16.46 6.05 21.54
C THR A 5 15.33 5.96 20.51
N SER A 6 14.10 5.76 20.97
CA SER A 6 12.92 5.73 20.09
C SER A 6 12.30 7.14 20.03
N THR A 7 12.59 7.88 18.96
CA THR A 7 11.97 9.20 18.70
C THR A 7 10.59 9.01 18.07
N THR A 8 9.55 9.18 18.88
CA THR A 8 8.15 9.18 18.44
C THR A 8 7.90 10.36 17.48
N ARG A 9 7.69 10.08 16.20
CA ARG A 9 7.26 11.10 15.22
C ARG A 9 5.76 10.98 15.00
N THR A 10 4.99 11.74 15.77
CA THR A 10 3.55 11.91 15.55
C THR A 10 3.36 12.68 14.25
N THR A 11 2.87 12.04 13.19
CA THR A 11 2.41 12.74 11.99
C THR A 11 0.91 12.50 11.85
N THR A 12 0.14 13.54 12.11
CA THR A 12 -1.31 13.58 11.89
C THR A 12 -1.59 13.26 10.43
N ARG A 13 -2.21 12.09 10.17
CA ARG A 13 -2.53 11.65 8.81
C ARG A 13 -3.93 12.12 8.45
N THR A 14 -4.04 13.30 7.84
CA THR A 14 -5.26 13.73 7.16
C THR A 14 -5.58 12.69 6.09
N ALA A 15 -6.68 11.96 6.26
CA ALA A 15 -7.19 11.01 5.29
C ALA A 15 -7.66 11.80 4.05
N GLY A 16 -6.75 11.99 3.09
CA GLY A 16 -7.10 12.54 1.79
C GLY A 16 -7.89 11.51 1.00
N THR A 17 -9.17 11.78 0.74
CA THR A 17 -10.00 11.07 -0.23
C THR A 17 -9.38 11.27 -1.61
N GLY A 18 -8.49 10.35 -2.00
CA GLY A 18 -7.70 10.44 -3.22
C GLY A 18 -8.55 10.10 -4.45
N ARG A 19 -8.90 11.13 -5.22
CA ARG A 19 -9.37 11.07 -6.61
C ARG A 19 -8.57 10.05 -7.43
N GLY A 20 -9.24 8.98 -7.86
CA GLY A 20 -9.17 8.34 -9.19
C GLY A 20 -7.81 8.07 -9.87
N GLY A 21 -6.68 8.14 -9.19
CA GLY A 21 -5.35 7.87 -9.76
C GLY A 21 -4.52 7.02 -8.81
N THR A 22 -3.70 6.12 -9.35
CA THR A 22 -2.75 5.31 -8.59
C THR A 22 -1.65 6.20 -8.01
N ALA A 23 -1.93 6.78 -6.84
CA ALA A 23 -0.91 7.47 -6.06
C ALA A 23 0.29 6.52 -5.83
N PRO A 24 1.54 7.02 -5.89
CA PRO A 24 2.69 6.19 -5.62
C PRO A 24 2.63 5.64 -4.20
N TRP A 25 2.81 4.33 -4.06
CA TRP A 25 2.96 3.68 -2.76
C TRP A 25 4.35 3.98 -2.21
N ARG A 26 4.43 4.33 -0.92
CA ARG A 26 5.70 4.59 -0.22
C ARG A 26 5.72 3.81 1.08
N ASN A 27 6.83 3.14 1.39
CA ASN A 27 6.98 2.45 2.66
C ASN A 27 7.11 3.45 3.84
N TRP A 28 6.95 2.96 5.06
CA TRP A 28 6.96 3.81 6.26
C TRP A 28 8.28 4.57 6.45
N ALA A 29 9.42 3.89 6.26
CA ALA A 29 10.75 4.51 6.31
C ALA A 29 10.97 5.58 5.24
N GLY A 30 10.21 5.52 4.15
CA GLY A 30 10.24 6.51 3.09
C GLY A 30 11.34 6.38 2.07
N ASN A 31 12.07 5.27 2.09
CA ASN A 31 13.16 4.98 1.18
C ASN A 31 12.74 4.08 0.01
N VAL A 32 11.52 3.51 0.03
CA VAL A 32 10.97 2.72 -1.08
C VAL A 32 9.71 3.38 -1.60
N THR A 33 9.67 3.65 -2.91
CA THR A 33 8.50 4.15 -3.64
C THR A 33 8.21 3.27 -4.85
N VAL A 34 6.94 2.99 -5.13
CA VAL A 34 6.48 2.22 -6.30
C VAL A 34 5.25 2.90 -6.89
N ARG A 35 5.12 2.91 -8.23
CA ARG A 35 3.89 3.34 -8.92
C ARG A 35 3.06 2.12 -9.30
N PRO A 36 1.97 1.80 -8.58
CA PRO A 36 1.15 0.65 -8.92
C PRO A 36 0.43 0.87 -10.26
N ARG A 37 0.27 -0.21 -11.04
CA ARG A 37 -0.51 -0.19 -12.29
C ARG A 37 -2.00 0.08 -12.01
N ARG A 38 -2.52 -0.46 -10.91
CA ARG A 38 -3.89 -0.24 -10.42
C ARG A 38 -3.95 -0.39 -8.90
N THR A 39 -4.96 0.22 -8.29
CA THR A 39 -5.34 0.00 -6.89
C THR A 39 -6.80 -0.42 -6.85
N VAL A 40 -7.13 -1.40 -6.02
CA VAL A 40 -8.50 -1.86 -5.78
C VAL A 40 -8.77 -1.88 -4.27
N ALA A 41 -10.03 -1.74 -3.87
CA ALA A 41 -10.46 -1.73 -2.49
C ALA A 41 -11.53 -2.83 -2.27
N PRO A 42 -11.12 -4.11 -2.18
CA PRO A 42 -12.05 -5.21 -1.94
C PRO A 42 -12.64 -5.13 -0.52
N ALA A 43 -13.90 -5.53 -0.38
CA ALA A 43 -14.66 -5.54 0.86
C ALA A 43 -14.70 -6.93 1.54
N SER A 44 -14.23 -7.98 0.86
CA SER A 44 -14.22 -9.36 1.37
C SER A 44 -12.96 -10.12 1.00
N ALA A 45 -12.73 -11.26 1.65
CA ALA A 45 -11.62 -12.15 1.35
C ALA A 45 -11.78 -12.81 -0.03
N GLU A 46 -13.02 -13.13 -0.41
CA GLU A 46 -13.35 -13.68 -1.72
C GLU A 46 -12.98 -12.69 -2.84
N GLU A 47 -13.30 -11.42 -2.65
CA GLU A 47 -12.92 -10.35 -3.58
C GLU A 47 -11.40 -10.15 -3.65
N VAL A 48 -10.68 -10.30 -2.53
CA VAL A 48 -9.21 -10.33 -2.54
C VAL A 48 -8.69 -11.48 -3.38
N ALA A 49 -9.22 -12.69 -3.19
CA ALA A 49 -8.80 -13.87 -3.94
C ALA A 49 -9.04 -13.69 -5.46
N ASP A 50 -10.18 -13.12 -5.84
CA ASP A 50 -10.49 -12.78 -7.22
C ASP A 50 -9.54 -11.73 -7.80
N ALA A 51 -9.24 -10.67 -7.05
CA ALA A 51 -8.30 -9.63 -7.48
C ALA A 51 -6.90 -10.20 -7.71
N VAL A 52 -6.44 -11.11 -6.83
CA VAL A 52 -5.14 -11.79 -6.97
C VAL A 52 -5.13 -12.70 -8.20
N ARG A 53 -6.17 -13.53 -8.40
CA ARG A 53 -6.29 -14.40 -9.58
C ARG A 53 -6.25 -13.61 -10.89
N ARG A 54 -6.99 -12.49 -10.97
CA ARG A 54 -6.98 -11.61 -12.14
C ARG A 54 -5.60 -11.00 -12.39
N ALA A 55 -4.94 -10.50 -11.34
CA ALA A 55 -3.58 -9.98 -11.46
C ALA A 55 -2.59 -11.04 -11.96
N ALA A 56 -2.69 -12.27 -11.47
CA ALA A 56 -1.85 -13.38 -11.94
C ALA A 56 -2.10 -13.71 -13.42
N GLY A 57 -3.36 -13.74 -13.87
CA GLY A 57 -3.71 -13.91 -15.28
C GLY A 57 -3.18 -12.80 -16.18
N GLU A 58 -2.94 -11.61 -15.63
CA GLU A 58 -2.31 -10.47 -16.31
C GLU A 58 -0.77 -10.41 -16.15
N GLY A 59 -0.15 -11.38 -15.47
CA GLY A 59 1.29 -11.39 -15.18
C GLY A 59 1.73 -10.29 -14.20
N LEU A 60 0.82 -9.75 -13.40
CA LEU A 60 1.08 -8.68 -12.43
C LEU A 60 1.41 -9.21 -11.04
N ARG A 61 2.29 -8.49 -10.33
CA ARG A 61 2.58 -8.73 -8.92
C ARG A 61 1.60 -7.93 -8.03
N VAL A 62 1.27 -8.51 -6.88
CA VAL A 62 0.34 -7.92 -5.91
C VAL A 62 1.09 -7.46 -4.67
N LYS A 63 0.64 -6.35 -4.08
CA LYS A 63 1.11 -5.84 -2.80
C LYS A 63 -0.06 -5.24 -2.03
N ALA A 64 -0.20 -5.62 -0.76
CA ALA A 64 -1.12 -4.96 0.16
C ALA A 64 -0.55 -3.59 0.58
N ALA A 65 -1.41 -2.58 0.62
CA ALA A 65 -1.05 -1.19 0.89
C ALA A 65 -1.62 -0.70 2.21
#